data_AF-A0A1B8RVV6-F1
#
_entry.id   AF-A0A1B8RVV6-F1
#
_cell.length_a   1.000
_cell.length_b   1.000
_cell.length_c   1.000
_cell.angle_alpha   90.00
_cell.angle_beta   90.00
_cell.angle_gamma   90.00
#
_symmetry.space_group_name_H-M   'P 1'
#
loop_
_entity.id
_entity.type
_entity.pdbx_description
1 polymer ?
#
loop_
_entity_poly.entity_id
_entity_poly.type
_entity_poly.pdbx_seq_one_letter_code
_entity_poly.pdbx_strand_id
1 'polypeptide(L)'
;MLPDPVSSSVSLDNATALAAAQAQLSAISDAIDDFPVMQFNAFPAAYSTTSSTALIANLITAAVGTGLKGLVLESYGEGNFPSGNPDNASEGAVYAALKAANDAGVVIVDSTQVIAGTVNDSAYASGAWLPDVGALSASDMTPMAAFTKTMILQAAAACNSWTADQVKDLIQLNLFGEIQNVSRLDSRTNSQLLAGQSIMALDGSATLSNDPVSGPVLNASDGTFLWAPFGSQAAGHPGSLFMQNDGNLVLRSADNEPIWATDTGVSGGASSVLMISGSYGNGDLGLSVYNYSGQTLSATLYSQN
;
A
#
# COMPACT_ATOMS: atom_id res chain seq x y z
N MET A 1 -4.90 24.10 5.69
CA MET A 1 -4.48 24.40 4.30
C MET A 1 -3.57 23.28 3.85
N LEU A 2 -3.71 22.82 2.61
CA LEU A 2 -2.74 21.88 2.04
C LEU A 2 -1.37 22.59 1.92
N PRO A 3 -0.26 21.87 2.09
CA PRO A 3 1.06 22.49 2.03
C PRO A 3 1.42 22.90 0.59
N ASP A 4 2.05 24.07 0.41
CA ASP A 4 2.48 24.60 -0.89
C ASP A 4 3.40 23.63 -1.64
N PRO A 5 3.43 23.61 -2.99
CA PRO A 5 4.28 22.70 -3.76
C PRO A 5 5.72 22.64 -3.23
N VAL A 6 6.31 21.44 -3.19
CA VAL A 6 7.67 21.21 -2.62
C VAL A 6 8.75 22.03 -3.32
N SER A 7 8.50 22.40 -4.58
CA SER A 7 9.34 23.27 -5.37
C SER A 7 8.52 23.93 -6.48
N SER A 8 9.09 24.96 -7.10
CA SER A 8 8.49 25.57 -8.30
C SER A 8 8.44 24.61 -9.49
N SER A 9 9.28 23.58 -9.55
CA SER A 9 9.31 22.63 -10.67
C SER A 9 8.13 21.66 -10.69
N VAL A 10 7.39 21.54 -9.57
CA VAL A 10 6.17 20.72 -9.48
C VAL A 10 4.91 21.56 -9.26
N SER A 11 5.05 22.88 -9.12
CA SER A 11 3.90 23.79 -9.00
C SER A 11 3.19 23.94 -10.35
N LEU A 12 1.85 23.93 -10.35
CA LEU A 12 1.07 24.24 -11.56
C LEU A 12 1.19 25.71 -12.02
N ASP A 13 1.75 26.60 -11.20
CA ASP A 13 2.12 27.96 -11.64
C ASP A 13 3.32 27.94 -12.60
N ASN A 14 4.09 26.85 -12.61
CA ASN A 14 5.19 26.65 -13.56
C ASN A 14 4.63 26.10 -14.87
N ALA A 15 4.84 26.82 -15.97
CA ALA A 15 4.31 26.46 -17.29
C ALA A 15 4.73 25.06 -17.76
N THR A 16 5.93 24.61 -17.42
CA THR A 16 6.40 23.26 -17.78
C THR A 16 5.65 22.18 -17.00
N ALA A 17 5.45 22.38 -15.69
CA ALA A 17 4.72 21.44 -14.84
C ALA A 17 3.23 21.40 -15.22
N LEU A 18 2.62 22.56 -15.50
CA LEU A 18 1.25 22.65 -15.99
C LEU A 18 1.08 21.90 -17.32
N ALA A 19 1.97 22.13 -18.28
CA ALA A 19 1.92 21.46 -19.57
C ALA A 19 2.08 19.93 -19.43
N ALA A 20 2.97 19.48 -18.53
CA ALA A 20 3.12 18.06 -18.23
C ALA A 20 1.85 17.44 -17.61
N ALA A 21 1.23 18.13 -16.64
CA ALA A 21 -0.02 17.69 -16.02
C ALA A 21 -1.18 17.63 -17.04
N GLN A 22 -1.27 18.62 -17.95
CA GLN A 22 -2.25 18.62 -19.03
C GLN A 22 -2.03 17.47 -20.02
N ALA A 23 -0.78 17.18 -20.38
CA ALA A 23 -0.44 16.05 -21.24
C ALA A 23 -0.79 14.71 -20.60
N GLN A 24 -0.51 14.53 -19.30
CA GLN A 24 -0.92 13.35 -18.54
C GLN A 24 -2.45 13.20 -18.53
N LEU A 25 -3.19 14.28 -18.27
CA LEU A 25 -4.65 14.26 -18.26
C LEU A 25 -5.22 13.85 -19.63
N SER A 26 -4.66 14.38 -20.72
CA SER A 26 -5.06 13.98 -22.08
C SER A 26 -4.80 12.49 -22.31
N ALA A 27 -3.60 12.01 -21.98
CA ALA A 27 -3.24 10.60 -22.17
C ALA A 27 -4.13 9.65 -21.35
N ILE A 28 -4.47 10.02 -20.11
CA ILE A 28 -5.41 9.26 -19.28
C ILE A 28 -6.79 9.27 -19.94
N SER A 29 -7.29 10.44 -20.35
CA SER A 29 -8.60 10.56 -21.00
C SER A 29 -8.71 9.74 -22.28
N ASP A 30 -7.61 9.65 -23.06
CA ASP A 30 -7.58 8.89 -24.32
C ASP A 30 -7.55 7.37 -24.08
N ALA A 31 -7.06 6.91 -22.93
CA ALA A 31 -6.86 5.50 -22.61
C ALA A 31 -7.85 4.92 -21.60
N ILE A 32 -8.62 5.75 -20.87
CA ILE A 32 -9.40 5.30 -19.70
C ILE A 32 -10.41 4.18 -20.02
N ASP A 33 -11.00 4.21 -21.22
CA ASP A 33 -11.98 3.21 -21.67
C ASP A 33 -11.34 1.85 -22.01
N ASP A 34 -10.02 1.78 -22.19
CA ASP A 34 -9.27 0.54 -22.40
C ASP A 34 -9.00 -0.23 -21.08
N PHE A 35 -9.32 0.39 -19.94
CA PHE A 35 -9.12 -0.17 -18.60
C PHE A 35 -10.42 -0.32 -17.81
N PRO A 36 -11.40 -1.10 -18.31
CA PRO A 36 -12.65 -1.31 -17.59
C PRO A 36 -12.37 -2.03 -16.26
N VAL A 37 -12.85 -1.41 -15.18
CA VAL A 37 -12.82 -1.96 -13.82
C VAL A 37 -14.25 -2.31 -13.42
N MET A 38 -14.42 -3.32 -12.58
CA MET A 38 -15.72 -3.73 -12.03
C MET A 38 -15.64 -3.83 -10.51
N GLN A 39 -16.67 -3.36 -9.82
CA GLN A 39 -16.91 -3.70 -8.41
C GLN A 39 -17.69 -5.01 -8.34
N PHE A 40 -17.27 -5.92 -7.46
CA PHE A 40 -17.86 -7.24 -7.29
C PHE A 40 -18.09 -7.52 -5.82
N ASN A 41 -19.34 -7.44 -5.38
CA ASN A 41 -19.68 -7.70 -4.00
C ASN A 41 -19.67 -9.19 -3.68
N ALA A 42 -19.15 -9.56 -2.51
CA ALA A 42 -19.41 -10.86 -1.93
C ALA A 42 -20.91 -11.01 -1.60
N PHE A 43 -21.49 -12.16 -1.92
CA PHE A 43 -22.85 -12.50 -1.51
C PHE A 43 -22.95 -14.01 -1.25
N PRO A 44 -23.90 -14.49 -0.43
CA PRO A 44 -24.08 -15.92 -0.21
C PRO A 44 -24.46 -16.61 -1.52
N ALA A 45 -23.65 -17.58 -1.94
CA ALA A 45 -23.82 -18.25 -3.23
C ALA A 45 -23.49 -19.75 -3.12
N ALA A 46 -24.15 -20.56 -3.95
CA ALA A 46 -23.91 -22.00 -3.97
C ALA A 46 -22.52 -22.33 -4.55
N TYR A 47 -21.88 -23.34 -3.95
CA TYR A 47 -20.64 -23.95 -4.42
C TYR A 47 -20.67 -25.46 -4.17
N SER A 48 -19.81 -26.21 -4.85
CA SER A 48 -19.58 -27.64 -4.65
C SER A 48 -18.08 -27.90 -4.60
N THR A 49 -17.62 -28.46 -3.48
CA THR A 49 -16.22 -28.89 -3.32
C THR A 49 -15.93 -30.15 -4.12
N THR A 50 -16.92 -31.02 -4.33
CA THR A 50 -16.77 -32.27 -5.11
C THR A 50 -16.56 -32.02 -6.60
N SER A 51 -17.27 -31.04 -7.19
CA SER A 51 -17.10 -30.68 -8.60
C SER A 51 -16.23 -29.43 -8.80
N SER A 52 -15.68 -28.87 -7.73
CA SER A 52 -14.90 -27.61 -7.73
C SER A 52 -15.58 -26.49 -8.51
N THR A 53 -16.87 -26.27 -8.25
CA THR A 53 -17.68 -25.23 -8.93
C THR A 53 -18.25 -24.25 -7.92
N ALA A 54 -18.39 -22.98 -8.31
CA ALA A 54 -19.08 -21.96 -7.53
C ALA A 54 -19.76 -20.95 -8.47
N LEU A 55 -20.95 -20.47 -8.10
CA LEU A 55 -21.64 -19.42 -8.86
C LEU A 55 -20.77 -18.16 -8.98
N ILE A 56 -20.13 -17.74 -7.89
CA ILE A 56 -19.21 -16.59 -7.88
C ILE A 56 -18.04 -16.80 -8.83
N ALA A 57 -17.44 -17.99 -8.86
CA ALA A 57 -16.32 -18.30 -9.76
C ALA A 57 -16.73 -18.19 -11.24
N ASN A 58 -17.92 -18.66 -11.59
CA ASN A 58 -18.46 -18.54 -12.95
C ASN A 58 -18.71 -17.08 -13.34
N LEU A 59 -19.24 -16.27 -12.41
CA LEU A 59 -19.47 -14.84 -12.65
C LEU A 59 -18.15 -14.08 -12.83
N ILE A 60 -17.15 -14.35 -12.00
CA ILE A 60 -15.81 -13.77 -12.14
C ILE A 60 -15.21 -14.16 -13.50
N THR A 61 -15.23 -15.46 -13.85
CA THR A 61 -14.71 -15.95 -15.12
C THR A 61 -15.41 -15.30 -16.32
N ALA A 62 -16.74 -15.18 -16.27
CA ALA A 62 -17.51 -14.52 -17.32
C ALA A 62 -17.18 -13.03 -17.43
N ALA A 63 -17.07 -12.33 -16.30
CA ALA A 63 -16.72 -10.91 -16.25
C ALA A 63 -15.31 -10.66 -16.81
N VAL A 64 -14.32 -11.44 -16.39
CA VAL A 64 -12.94 -11.39 -16.94
C VAL A 64 -12.95 -11.67 -18.45
N GLY A 65 -13.77 -12.61 -18.91
CA GLY A 65 -13.95 -12.93 -20.34
C GLY A 65 -14.48 -11.77 -21.19
N THR A 66 -15.03 -10.71 -20.59
CA THR A 66 -15.45 -9.48 -21.30
C THR A 66 -14.28 -8.52 -21.60
N GLY A 67 -13.08 -8.77 -21.06
CA GLY A 67 -11.92 -7.91 -21.23
C GLY A 67 -11.64 -6.96 -20.05
N LEU A 68 -12.21 -7.24 -18.86
CA LEU A 68 -11.93 -6.48 -17.64
C LEU A 68 -10.42 -6.38 -17.35
N LYS A 69 -9.99 -5.22 -16.85
CA LYS A 69 -8.61 -4.94 -16.42
C LYS A 69 -8.47 -4.78 -14.92
N GLY A 70 -9.57 -4.53 -14.22
CA GLY A 70 -9.57 -4.51 -12.76
C GLY A 70 -10.84 -5.10 -12.14
N LEU A 71 -10.69 -5.69 -10.96
CA LEU A 71 -11.76 -6.22 -10.13
C LEU A 71 -11.58 -5.68 -8.70
N VAL A 72 -12.54 -4.88 -8.24
CA VAL A 72 -12.61 -4.43 -6.84
C VAL A 72 -13.58 -5.35 -6.13
N LEU A 73 -13.06 -6.23 -5.29
CA LEU A 73 -13.87 -7.10 -4.44
C LEU A 73 -14.43 -6.27 -3.28
N GLU A 74 -15.73 -6.38 -3.03
CA GLU A 74 -16.31 -5.87 -1.79
C GLU A 74 -16.56 -7.07 -0.87
N SER A 75 -15.57 -7.37 -0.05
CA SER A 75 -15.54 -8.48 0.90
C SER A 75 -16.33 -8.18 2.17
N TYR A 76 -16.68 -9.22 2.92
CA TYR A 76 -17.38 -9.04 4.20
C TYR A 76 -16.43 -8.58 5.30
N GLY A 77 -16.88 -7.61 6.11
CA GLY A 77 -16.19 -7.19 7.33
C GLY A 77 -14.74 -6.78 7.04
N GLU A 78 -13.79 -7.46 7.69
CA GLU A 78 -12.35 -7.15 7.64
C GLU A 78 -11.62 -7.68 6.38
N GLY A 79 -12.32 -8.04 5.29
CA GLY A 79 -11.68 -8.57 4.05
C GLY A 79 -11.94 -10.05 3.75
N ASN A 80 -13.11 -10.58 4.14
CA ASN A 80 -13.42 -11.99 3.89
C ASN A 80 -14.20 -12.19 2.58
N PHE A 81 -13.55 -12.81 1.59
CA PHE A 81 -14.18 -13.26 0.34
C PHE A 81 -14.33 -14.80 0.30
N PRO A 82 -15.45 -15.36 -0.19
CA PRO A 82 -15.63 -16.81 -0.22
C PRO A 82 -14.68 -17.47 -1.22
N SER A 83 -13.81 -18.36 -0.75
CA SER A 83 -12.89 -19.15 -1.61
C SER A 83 -13.60 -20.17 -2.51
N GLY A 84 -14.82 -20.58 -2.15
CA GLY A 84 -15.53 -21.69 -2.80
C GLY A 84 -15.13 -23.07 -2.26
N ASN A 85 -14.32 -23.13 -1.20
CA ASN A 85 -14.06 -24.32 -0.39
C ASN A 85 -13.77 -23.90 1.06
N PRO A 86 -14.64 -24.24 2.03
CA PRO A 86 -14.51 -23.79 3.41
C PRO A 86 -13.37 -24.46 4.18
N ASP A 87 -12.90 -25.62 3.73
CA ASP A 87 -11.88 -26.41 4.42
C ASP A 87 -10.47 -26.11 3.90
N ASN A 88 -10.33 -25.81 2.60
CA ASN A 88 -9.07 -25.43 1.98
C ASN A 88 -9.29 -24.39 0.88
N ALA A 89 -8.89 -23.14 1.13
CA ALA A 89 -9.09 -22.04 0.19
C ALA A 89 -8.42 -22.28 -1.17
N SER A 90 -7.22 -22.86 -1.20
CA SER A 90 -6.45 -23.10 -2.44
C SER A 90 -7.11 -24.12 -3.39
N GLU A 91 -8.00 -24.96 -2.87
CA GLU A 91 -8.81 -25.91 -3.65
C GLU A 91 -10.18 -25.32 -4.05
N GLY A 92 -10.44 -24.07 -3.70
CA GLY A 92 -11.70 -23.39 -3.94
C GLY A 92 -11.86 -22.91 -5.38
N ALA A 93 -13.08 -23.05 -5.92
CA ALA A 93 -13.38 -22.61 -7.28
C ALA A 93 -13.21 -21.09 -7.47
N VAL A 94 -13.50 -20.29 -6.44
CA VAL A 94 -13.35 -18.82 -6.49
C VAL A 94 -11.87 -18.44 -6.39
N TYR A 95 -11.11 -19.12 -5.53
CA TYR A 95 -9.66 -18.99 -5.48
C TYR A 95 -9.05 -19.20 -6.88
N ALA A 96 -9.39 -20.31 -7.54
CA ALA A 96 -8.88 -20.62 -8.87
C ALA A 96 -9.29 -19.56 -9.92
N ALA A 97 -10.52 -19.05 -9.86
CA ALA A 97 -10.99 -18.01 -10.77
C ALA A 97 -10.24 -16.67 -10.59
N LEU A 98 -10.01 -16.24 -9.34
CA LEU A 98 -9.25 -15.02 -9.05
C LEU A 98 -7.78 -15.18 -9.41
N LYS A 99 -7.16 -16.32 -9.10
CA LYS A 99 -5.78 -16.61 -9.49
C LYS A 99 -5.61 -16.55 -11.01
N ALA A 100 -6.52 -17.17 -11.75
CA ALA A 100 -6.54 -17.11 -13.22
C ALA A 100 -6.75 -15.68 -13.76
N ALA A 101 -7.57 -14.87 -13.08
CA ALA A 101 -7.77 -13.47 -13.46
C ALA A 101 -6.49 -12.65 -13.29
N ASN A 102 -5.79 -12.77 -12.15
CA ASN A 102 -4.52 -12.08 -11.92
C ASN A 102 -3.43 -12.59 -12.88
N ASP A 103 -3.36 -13.89 -13.14
CA ASP A 103 -2.44 -14.47 -14.14
C ASP A 103 -2.72 -13.95 -15.57
N ALA A 104 -3.96 -13.55 -15.86
CA ALA A 104 -4.34 -12.89 -17.10
C ALA A 104 -4.11 -11.36 -17.09
N GLY A 105 -3.51 -10.82 -16.02
CA GLY A 105 -3.18 -9.41 -15.86
C GLY A 105 -4.31 -8.53 -15.31
N VAL A 106 -5.38 -9.11 -14.78
CA VAL A 106 -6.44 -8.34 -14.10
C VAL A 106 -5.95 -7.91 -12.72
N VAL A 107 -5.98 -6.62 -12.43
CA VAL A 107 -5.65 -6.09 -11.10
C VAL A 107 -6.82 -6.36 -10.14
N ILE A 108 -6.56 -7.09 -9.06
CA ILE A 108 -7.57 -7.43 -8.06
C ILE A 108 -7.30 -6.58 -6.82
N VAL A 109 -8.32 -5.89 -6.31
CA VAL A 109 -8.23 -5.08 -5.09
C VAL A 109 -9.30 -5.56 -4.11
N ASP A 110 -8.89 -5.96 -2.91
CA ASP A 110 -9.81 -6.34 -1.84
C ASP A 110 -10.21 -5.14 -0.99
N SER A 111 -11.49 -4.80 -1.03
CA SER A 111 -12.13 -3.75 -0.24
C SER A 111 -13.20 -4.35 0.66
N THR A 112 -13.76 -3.55 1.55
CA THR A 112 -14.83 -3.97 2.47
C THR A 112 -16.19 -3.46 2.01
N GLN A 113 -17.25 -4.27 2.23
CA GLN A 113 -18.64 -3.83 2.10
C GLN A 113 -19.05 -2.82 3.18
N VAL A 114 -18.30 -2.71 4.27
CA VAL A 114 -18.67 -1.84 5.38
C VAL A 114 -18.42 -0.38 4.99
N ILE A 115 -19.44 0.47 5.14
CA ILE A 115 -19.37 1.91 4.82
C ILE A 115 -18.29 2.64 5.64
N ALA A 116 -17.88 2.07 6.79
CA ALA A 116 -16.75 2.52 7.60
C ALA A 116 -16.04 1.32 8.24
N GLY A 117 -14.72 1.19 8.02
CA GLY A 117 -13.88 0.09 8.51
C GLY A 117 -12.60 -0.01 7.69
N THR A 118 -11.63 -0.79 8.15
CA THR A 118 -10.36 -1.04 7.45
C THR A 118 -10.31 -2.53 7.08
N VAL A 119 -9.93 -2.87 5.86
CA VAL A 119 -9.58 -4.25 5.51
C VAL A 119 -8.30 -4.64 6.24
N ASN A 120 -8.33 -5.78 6.93
CA ASN A 120 -7.18 -6.32 7.64
C ASN A 120 -7.01 -7.79 7.29
N ASP A 121 -6.21 -8.04 6.26
CA ASP A 121 -5.94 -9.37 5.70
C ASP A 121 -5.25 -10.33 6.70
N SER A 122 -4.73 -9.79 7.82
CA SER A 122 -4.07 -10.56 8.88
C SER A 122 -4.99 -10.99 10.03
N ALA A 123 -6.24 -10.48 10.11
CA ALA A 123 -7.10 -10.66 11.28
C ALA A 123 -7.93 -11.96 11.28
N TYR A 124 -8.17 -12.58 10.12
CA TYR A 124 -9.03 -13.78 10.00
C TYR A 124 -8.57 -14.76 8.91
N ALA A 125 -8.60 -16.06 9.23
CA ALA A 125 -8.20 -17.15 8.33
C ALA A 125 -9.03 -17.26 7.02
N SER A 126 -10.21 -16.64 6.96
CA SER A 126 -11.08 -16.65 5.76
C SER A 126 -10.71 -15.61 4.69
N GLY A 127 -9.91 -14.59 5.02
CA GLY A 127 -9.38 -13.57 4.08
C GLY A 127 -7.89 -13.71 3.78
N ALA A 128 -7.14 -14.42 4.64
CA ALA A 128 -5.68 -14.59 4.55
C ALA A 128 -5.15 -15.18 3.23
N TRP A 129 -6.02 -15.75 2.39
CA TRP A 129 -5.64 -16.33 1.08
C TRP A 129 -5.72 -15.34 -0.07
N LEU A 130 -6.36 -14.17 0.09
CA LEU A 130 -6.48 -13.17 -0.98
C LEU A 130 -5.12 -12.66 -1.48
N PRO A 131 -4.12 -12.43 -0.60
CA PRO A 131 -2.75 -12.17 -1.05
C PRO A 131 -2.15 -13.30 -1.90
N ASP A 132 -2.49 -14.57 -1.65
CA ASP A 132 -1.97 -15.72 -2.43
C ASP A 132 -2.47 -15.72 -3.88
N VAL A 133 -3.63 -15.13 -4.15
CA VAL A 133 -4.14 -14.89 -5.52
C VAL A 133 -3.68 -13.56 -6.10
N GLY A 134 -2.88 -12.80 -5.34
CA GLY A 134 -2.33 -11.49 -5.68
C GLY A 134 -3.34 -10.36 -5.67
N ALA A 135 -4.39 -10.47 -4.84
CA ALA A 135 -5.25 -9.34 -4.53
C ALA A 135 -4.50 -8.32 -3.66
N LEU A 136 -4.70 -7.04 -3.96
CA LEU A 136 -4.12 -5.91 -3.23
C LEU A 136 -5.04 -5.50 -2.09
N SER A 137 -4.47 -5.09 -0.96
CA SER A 137 -5.28 -4.58 0.15
C SER A 137 -5.74 -3.14 -0.13
N ALA A 138 -7.04 -2.88 -0.04
CA ALA A 138 -7.56 -1.52 -0.12
C ALA A 138 -7.44 -0.75 1.21
N SER A 139 -7.05 -1.42 2.30
CA SER A 139 -7.08 -0.88 3.67
C SER A 139 -8.42 -0.19 3.97
N ASP A 140 -8.44 1.12 4.24
CA ASP A 140 -9.65 1.91 4.50
C ASP A 140 -10.16 2.70 3.28
N MET A 141 -9.69 2.40 2.06
CA MET A 141 -10.29 2.97 0.84
C MET A 141 -11.76 2.58 0.73
N THR A 142 -12.60 3.56 0.41
CA THR A 142 -13.95 3.24 -0.08
C THR A 142 -13.86 2.40 -1.36
N PRO A 143 -14.80 1.46 -1.62
CA PRO A 143 -14.84 0.70 -2.86
C PRO A 143 -14.80 1.59 -4.11
N MET A 144 -15.42 2.77 -4.04
CA MET A 144 -15.42 3.72 -5.15
C MET A 144 -14.09 4.43 -5.37
N ALA A 145 -13.34 4.73 -4.29
CA ALA A 145 -11.98 5.20 -4.42
C ALA A 145 -11.08 4.12 -5.02
N ALA A 146 -11.17 2.86 -4.54
CA ALA A 146 -10.43 1.74 -5.09
C ALA A 146 -10.71 1.52 -6.59
N PHE A 147 -11.99 1.56 -6.99
CA PHE A 147 -12.42 1.47 -8.39
C PHE A 147 -11.80 2.58 -9.24
N THR A 148 -11.97 3.83 -8.82
CA THR A 148 -11.52 5.00 -9.58
C THR A 148 -10.01 5.02 -9.70
N LYS A 149 -9.32 4.73 -8.58
CA LYS A 149 -7.86 4.70 -8.51
C LYS A 149 -7.26 3.59 -9.37
N THR A 150 -7.84 2.39 -9.34
CA THR A 150 -7.40 1.26 -10.18
C THR A 150 -7.54 1.55 -11.66
N MET A 151 -8.62 2.21 -12.07
CA MET A 151 -8.86 2.61 -13.47
C MET A 151 -7.88 3.70 -13.91
N ILE A 152 -7.76 4.79 -13.14
CA ILE A 152 -6.91 5.93 -13.49
C ILE A 152 -5.43 5.54 -13.53
N LEU A 153 -4.93 4.79 -12.54
CA LEU A 153 -3.51 4.44 -12.48
C LEU A 153 -3.09 3.50 -13.62
N GLN A 154 -3.97 2.59 -14.05
CA GLN A 154 -3.70 1.77 -15.22
C GLN A 154 -3.69 2.60 -16.51
N ALA A 155 -4.66 3.49 -16.69
CA ALA A 155 -4.70 4.42 -17.83
C ALA A 155 -3.49 5.36 -17.88
N ALA A 156 -2.97 5.75 -16.71
CA ALA A 156 -1.80 6.61 -16.58
C ALA A 156 -0.46 5.86 -16.76
N ALA A 157 -0.46 4.53 -16.76
CA ALA A 157 0.78 3.75 -16.69
C ALA A 157 1.70 4.01 -17.89
N ALA A 158 1.15 4.01 -19.11
CA ALA A 158 1.94 4.18 -20.32
C ALA A 158 2.62 5.56 -20.41
N CYS A 159 1.88 6.65 -20.12
CA CYS A 159 2.44 8.00 -20.21
C CYS A 159 3.46 8.31 -19.10
N ASN A 160 3.45 7.54 -18.00
CA ASN A 160 4.42 7.64 -16.93
C ASN A 160 5.52 6.56 -16.98
N SER A 161 5.48 5.66 -17.96
CA SER A 161 6.39 4.51 -18.06
C SER A 161 6.38 3.62 -16.81
N TRP A 162 5.20 3.43 -16.20
CA TRP A 162 5.05 2.57 -15.03
C TRP A 162 4.90 1.09 -15.42
N THR A 163 5.53 0.22 -14.65
CA THR A 163 5.29 -1.23 -14.72
C THR A 163 3.97 -1.59 -14.04
N ALA A 164 3.47 -2.81 -14.30
CA ALA A 164 2.28 -3.32 -13.61
C ALA A 164 2.46 -3.34 -12.08
N ASP A 165 3.64 -3.74 -11.60
CA ASP A 165 3.93 -3.77 -10.16
C ASP A 165 3.95 -2.36 -9.56
N GLN A 166 4.52 -1.38 -10.26
CA GLN A 166 4.45 0.02 -9.83
C GLN A 166 3.01 0.55 -9.76
N VAL A 167 2.14 0.14 -10.69
CA VAL A 167 0.71 0.47 -10.61
C VAL A 167 0.07 -0.17 -9.38
N LYS A 168 0.37 -1.44 -9.08
CA LYS A 168 -0.12 -2.15 -7.89
C LYS A 168 0.36 -1.47 -6.59
N ASP A 169 1.60 -1.02 -6.53
CA ASP A 169 2.13 -0.24 -5.41
C ASP A 169 1.38 1.09 -5.27
N LEU A 170 1.22 1.84 -6.36
CA LEU A 170 0.51 3.13 -6.36
C LEU A 170 -0.95 2.99 -5.90
N ILE A 171 -1.62 1.89 -6.23
CA ILE A 171 -2.99 1.59 -5.76
C ILE A 171 -3.03 1.51 -4.22
N GLN A 172 -2.00 0.98 -3.58
CA GLN A 172 -1.95 0.78 -2.13
C GLN A 172 -1.35 1.98 -1.36
N LEU A 173 -0.82 2.99 -2.05
CA LEU A 173 -0.23 4.18 -1.43
C LEU A 173 -1.23 5.33 -1.31
N ASN A 174 -1.22 6.07 -0.19
CA ASN A 174 -2.02 7.30 -0.04
C ASN A 174 -1.59 8.42 -0.98
N LEU A 175 -2.29 8.64 -2.09
CA LEU A 175 -1.92 9.68 -3.06
C LEU A 175 -2.61 11.03 -2.79
N PHE A 176 -3.89 11.00 -2.41
CA PHE A 176 -4.75 12.17 -2.29
C PHE A 176 -5.66 12.14 -1.05
N GLY A 177 -5.34 11.28 -0.06
CA GLY A 177 -6.11 11.12 1.18
C GLY A 177 -7.20 10.05 1.10
N GLU A 178 -7.24 9.25 0.03
CA GLU A 178 -8.24 8.21 -0.20
C GLU A 178 -8.03 6.93 0.64
N ILE A 179 -6.83 6.74 1.16
CA ILE A 179 -6.41 5.63 2.03
C ILE A 179 -5.52 6.18 3.14
N GLN A 180 -5.55 5.58 4.32
CA GLN A 180 -4.58 5.84 5.36
C GLN A 180 -3.18 5.46 4.93
N ASN A 181 -2.22 6.19 5.46
CA ASN A 181 -0.83 5.97 5.13
C ASN A 181 -0.27 4.86 6.03
N VAL A 182 -0.16 3.65 5.48
CA VAL A 182 0.23 2.45 6.24
C VAL A 182 1.71 2.08 6.09
N SER A 183 2.44 2.65 5.13
CA SER A 183 3.82 2.21 4.81
C SER A 183 4.88 3.30 4.89
N ARG A 184 4.49 4.55 5.21
CA ARG A 184 5.43 5.67 5.22
C ARG A 184 5.07 6.80 6.18
N LEU A 185 6.09 7.51 6.66
CA LEU A 185 5.97 8.80 7.35
C LEU A 185 6.41 9.92 6.42
N ASP A 186 5.52 10.83 6.11
CA ASP A 186 5.79 11.98 5.23
C ASP A 186 5.97 13.24 6.07
N SER A 187 7.13 13.88 5.94
CA SER A 187 7.47 15.14 6.62
C SER A 187 6.37 16.21 6.56
N ARG A 188 5.57 16.24 5.49
CA ARG A 188 4.59 17.30 5.21
C ARG A 188 3.16 17.00 5.64
N THR A 189 2.79 15.74 5.81
CA THR A 189 1.38 15.34 5.97
C THR A 189 1.14 14.31 7.07
N ASN A 190 2.07 13.39 7.30
CA ASN A 190 2.00 12.36 8.36
C ASN A 190 3.40 12.04 8.87
N SER A 191 3.99 12.97 9.61
CA SER A 191 5.42 12.97 9.90
C SER A 191 5.79 12.19 11.15
N GLN A 192 4.82 11.78 11.98
CA GLN A 192 5.08 11.17 13.28
C GLN A 192 4.52 9.76 13.39
N LEU A 193 5.34 8.88 13.96
CA LEU A 193 4.91 7.58 14.48
C LEU A 193 5.04 7.63 16.00
N LEU A 194 3.90 7.72 16.70
CA LEU A 194 3.83 7.77 18.15
C LEU A 194 4.10 6.38 18.76
N ALA A 195 4.44 6.33 20.04
CA ALA A 195 4.56 5.08 20.78
C ALA A 195 3.29 4.23 20.64
N GLY A 196 3.47 2.94 20.30
CA GLY A 196 2.41 1.97 20.04
C GLY A 196 1.86 1.99 18.61
N GLN A 197 2.25 2.94 17.76
CA GLN A 197 1.85 2.96 16.35
C GLN A 197 2.82 2.17 15.47
N SER A 198 2.37 1.77 14.29
CA SER A 198 3.18 1.07 13.31
C SER A 198 2.90 1.53 11.88
N ILE A 199 3.88 1.27 11.02
CA ILE A 199 3.73 1.20 9.56
C ILE A 199 4.25 -0.17 9.10
N MET A 200 3.83 -0.63 7.93
CA MET A 200 4.11 -1.97 7.41
C MET A 200 4.47 -1.97 5.92
N ALA A 201 5.11 -3.05 5.48
CA ALA A 201 5.22 -3.37 4.06
C ALA A 201 3.81 -3.55 3.47
N LEU A 202 3.62 -3.19 2.20
CA LEU A 202 2.29 -3.22 1.57
C LEU A 202 1.71 -4.65 1.47
N ASP A 203 2.58 -5.66 1.42
CA ASP A 203 2.20 -7.07 1.43
C ASP A 203 2.03 -7.66 2.85
N GLY A 204 2.17 -6.84 3.89
CA GLY A 204 2.09 -7.26 5.30
C GLY A 204 3.28 -8.09 5.80
N SER A 205 4.33 -8.28 5.00
CA SER A 205 5.45 -9.18 5.33
C SER A 205 6.41 -8.64 6.39
N ALA A 206 6.35 -7.33 6.68
CA ALA A 206 7.14 -6.68 7.72
C ALA A 206 6.42 -5.48 8.33
N THR A 207 6.73 -5.17 9.59
CA THR A 207 6.15 -4.06 10.35
C THR A 207 7.23 -3.30 11.11
N LEU A 208 7.28 -1.98 10.95
CA LEU A 208 7.99 -1.06 11.83
C LEU A 208 7.02 -0.57 12.91
N SER A 209 7.17 -1.07 14.13
CA SER A 209 6.44 -0.59 15.30
C SER A 209 7.29 0.37 16.10
N ASN A 210 6.72 1.47 16.59
CA ASN A 210 7.36 2.28 17.61
C ASN A 210 6.99 1.73 18.99
N ASP A 211 7.74 0.72 19.46
CA ASP A 211 7.51 0.06 20.73
C ASP A 211 7.63 1.04 21.92
N PRO A 212 6.67 1.07 22.86
CA PRO A 212 6.71 2.01 24.00
C PRO A 212 7.92 1.84 24.94
N VAL A 213 8.64 0.72 24.87
CA VAL A 213 9.79 0.42 25.72
C VAL A 213 11.09 0.53 24.93
N SER A 214 11.14 -0.10 23.76
CA SER A 214 12.35 -0.30 22.97
C SER A 214 12.54 0.74 21.88
N GLY A 215 11.48 1.45 21.49
CA GLY A 215 11.46 2.42 20.40
C GLY A 215 11.16 1.75 19.06
N PRO A 216 11.54 2.35 17.92
CA PRO A 216 11.28 1.80 16.60
C PRO A 216 11.96 0.44 16.41
N VAL A 217 11.17 -0.58 16.05
CA VAL A 217 11.64 -1.94 15.75
C VAL A 217 10.97 -2.41 14.46
N LEU A 218 11.78 -2.80 13.48
CA LEU A 218 11.35 -3.46 12.26
C LEU A 218 11.44 -4.98 12.47
N ASN A 219 10.31 -5.66 12.33
CA ASN A 219 10.23 -7.12 12.37
C ASN A 219 9.56 -7.65 11.10
N ALA A 220 9.95 -8.85 10.68
CA ALA A 220 9.17 -9.64 9.73
C ALA A 220 7.88 -10.16 10.39
N SER A 221 6.89 -10.54 9.58
CA SER A 221 5.61 -11.10 10.06
C SER A 221 5.76 -12.42 10.82
N ASP A 222 6.85 -13.16 10.59
CA ASP A 222 7.21 -14.37 11.34
C ASP A 222 7.86 -14.09 12.71
N GLY A 223 8.03 -12.82 13.08
CA GLY A 223 8.66 -12.36 14.32
C GLY A 223 10.17 -12.20 14.24
N THR A 224 10.80 -12.40 13.07
CA THR A 224 12.24 -12.17 12.91
C THR A 224 12.57 -10.69 13.08
N PHE A 225 13.50 -10.38 13.99
CA PHE A 225 14.05 -9.04 14.16
C PHE A 225 14.90 -8.64 12.96
N LEU A 226 14.61 -7.48 12.37
CA LEU A 226 15.31 -6.99 11.18
C LEU A 226 16.15 -5.75 11.49
N TRP A 227 15.60 -4.77 12.21
CA TRP A 227 16.30 -3.51 12.48
C TRP A 227 15.73 -2.73 13.66
N ALA A 228 16.58 -1.96 14.34
CA ALA A 228 16.21 -0.92 15.30
C ALA A 228 17.35 0.11 15.42
N PRO A 229 17.07 1.37 15.77
CA PRO A 229 18.09 2.44 15.82
C PRO A 229 19.20 2.17 16.85
N PHE A 230 18.90 1.36 17.88
CA PHE A 230 19.84 0.97 18.93
C PHE A 230 20.15 -0.55 18.92
N GLY A 231 19.86 -1.24 17.82
CA GLY A 231 19.94 -2.71 17.76
C GLY A 231 19.01 -3.36 18.80
N SER A 232 19.52 -4.33 19.56
CA SER A 232 18.72 -5.03 20.59
C SER A 232 18.62 -4.29 21.93
N GLN A 233 19.20 -3.09 22.06
CA GLN A 233 19.18 -2.31 23.29
C GLN A 233 17.92 -1.43 23.37
N ALA A 234 17.35 -1.30 24.57
CA ALA A 234 16.20 -0.44 24.79
C ALA A 234 16.56 1.05 24.65
N ALA A 235 15.69 1.83 23.99
CA ALA A 235 15.83 3.28 23.83
C ALA A 235 15.71 4.09 25.14
N GLY A 236 15.48 3.42 26.28
CA GLY A 236 15.45 4.04 27.60
C GLY A 236 14.12 4.69 27.95
N HIS A 237 13.56 5.54 27.07
CA HIS A 237 12.23 6.17 27.20
C HIS A 237 11.76 6.76 25.84
N PRO A 238 11.48 5.92 24.82
CA PRO A 238 11.10 6.40 23.49
C PRO A 238 9.73 7.10 23.51
N GLY A 239 9.60 8.18 22.73
CA GLY A 239 8.36 8.95 22.58
C GLY A 239 7.78 8.85 21.17
N SER A 240 8.42 9.51 20.21
CA SER A 240 7.95 9.54 18.82
C SER A 240 9.09 9.48 17.81
N LEU A 241 8.87 8.74 16.73
CA LEU A 241 9.72 8.79 15.55
C LEU A 241 9.16 9.86 14.61
N PHE A 242 9.98 10.84 14.24
CA PHE A 242 9.55 12.04 13.55
C PHE A 242 10.38 12.29 12.29
N MET A 243 9.73 12.19 11.14
CA MET A 243 10.27 12.58 9.84
C MET A 243 10.16 14.10 9.70
N GLN A 244 11.27 14.82 9.86
CA GLN A 244 11.27 16.28 9.89
C GLN A 244 11.30 16.89 8.47
N ASN A 245 10.84 18.13 8.35
CA ASN A 245 10.81 18.89 7.09
C ASN A 245 12.21 19.25 6.54
N ASP A 246 13.26 19.07 7.34
CA ASP A 246 14.66 19.22 6.92
C ASP A 246 15.24 17.93 6.33
N GLY A 247 14.47 16.85 6.27
CA GLY A 247 14.91 15.56 5.75
C GLY A 247 15.57 14.66 6.79
N ASN A 248 15.63 15.06 8.05
CA ASN A 248 16.15 14.24 9.14
C ASN A 248 15.04 13.38 9.77
N LEU A 249 15.28 12.08 9.92
CA LEU A 249 14.41 11.21 10.69
C LEU A 249 14.96 11.14 12.12
N VAL A 250 14.16 11.55 13.09
CA VAL A 250 14.60 11.72 14.48
C VAL A 250 13.69 10.94 15.42
N LEU A 251 14.29 10.10 16.26
CA LEU A 251 13.60 9.54 17.41
C LEU A 251 13.73 10.49 18.59
N ARG A 252 12.60 10.90 19.15
CA ARG A 252 12.52 11.72 20.35
C ARG A 252 12.07 10.89 21.54
N SER A 253 12.57 11.22 22.72
CA SER A 253 12.11 10.66 23.99
C SER A 253 10.69 11.11 24.32
N ALA A 254 10.11 10.54 25.39
CA ALA A 254 8.84 10.99 25.94
C ALA A 254 8.84 12.47 26.38
N ASP A 255 10.01 13.01 26.73
CA ASP A 255 10.21 14.43 27.07
C ASP A 255 10.48 15.31 25.83
N ASN A 256 10.31 14.76 24.62
CA ASN A 256 10.52 15.42 23.33
C ASN A 256 11.99 15.81 23.04
N GLU A 257 12.96 15.22 23.74
CA GLU A 257 14.39 15.37 23.47
C GLU A 257 14.87 14.40 22.38
N PRO A 258 15.70 14.82 21.41
CA PRO A 258 16.23 13.92 20.39
C PRO A 258 17.20 12.91 21.01
N ILE A 259 16.95 11.61 20.78
CA ILE A 259 17.78 10.51 21.30
C ILE A 259 18.46 9.70 20.19
N TRP A 260 18.01 9.82 18.94
CA TRP A 260 18.65 9.26 17.76
C TRP A 260 18.21 10.02 16.50
N ALA A 261 19.07 10.07 15.48
CA ALA A 261 18.76 10.68 14.19
C ALA A 261 19.48 9.96 13.04
N THR A 262 18.98 10.14 11.82
CA THR A 262 19.65 9.68 10.59
C THR A 262 20.77 10.59 10.10
N ASP A 263 20.88 11.80 10.68
CA ASP A 263 21.83 12.85 10.29
C ASP A 263 21.75 13.22 8.80
N THR A 264 20.55 13.10 8.22
CA THR A 264 20.26 13.42 6.81
C THR A 264 19.70 14.84 6.62
N GLY A 265 19.68 15.65 7.68
CA GLY A 265 19.12 16.99 7.66
C GLY A 265 19.85 17.94 6.70
N VAL A 266 19.08 18.72 5.93
CA VAL A 266 19.59 19.71 4.97
C VAL A 266 19.17 21.12 5.38
N SER A 267 20.16 22.00 5.53
CA SER A 267 19.98 23.44 5.74
C SER A 267 19.22 24.06 4.56
N GLY A 268 17.92 24.29 4.72
CA GLY A 268 17.03 24.81 3.67
C GLY A 268 15.73 24.02 3.51
N GLY A 269 15.60 22.88 4.19
CA GLY A 269 14.45 22.00 4.05
C GLY A 269 14.71 20.90 3.02
N ALA A 270 14.23 19.70 3.31
CA ALA A 270 14.19 18.58 2.39
C ALA A 270 12.90 17.81 2.70
N SER A 271 11.88 18.05 1.88
CA SER A 271 10.65 17.28 1.97
C SER A 271 10.97 15.83 1.67
N SER A 272 10.83 15.01 2.71
CA SER A 272 11.32 13.64 2.75
C SER A 272 10.29 12.72 3.36
N VAL A 273 10.51 11.43 3.12
CA VAL A 273 9.65 10.35 3.57
C VAL A 273 10.50 9.22 4.14
N LEU A 274 10.11 8.67 5.29
CA LEU A 274 10.52 7.34 5.72
C LEU A 274 9.58 6.34 5.05
N MET A 275 10.10 5.34 4.35
CA MET A 275 9.27 4.33 3.68
C MET A 275 9.77 2.90 3.96
N ILE A 276 8.82 1.98 4.14
CA ILE A 276 9.03 0.54 3.96
C ILE A 276 8.68 0.20 2.50
N SER A 277 9.56 -0.53 1.82
CA SER A 277 9.39 -0.96 0.42
C SER A 277 9.74 -2.43 0.26
N GLY A 278 9.24 -3.08 -0.79
CA GLY A 278 9.52 -4.48 -1.09
C GLY A 278 8.79 -5.46 -0.17
N SER A 279 9.25 -6.70 -0.17
CA SER A 279 8.66 -7.84 0.54
C SER A 279 9.75 -8.64 1.26
N TYR A 280 9.52 -8.95 2.54
CA TYR A 280 10.39 -9.86 3.27
C TYR A 280 10.37 -11.27 2.68
N GLY A 281 9.22 -11.71 2.18
CA GLY A 281 9.03 -13.01 1.56
C GLY A 281 9.77 -13.15 0.23
N ASN A 282 9.90 -12.06 -0.54
CA ASN A 282 10.62 -12.04 -1.82
C ASN A 282 12.12 -11.73 -1.66
N GLY A 283 12.57 -11.33 -0.47
CA GLY A 283 13.98 -11.05 -0.21
C GLY A 283 14.44 -9.64 -0.58
N ASP A 284 13.52 -8.72 -0.88
CA ASP A 284 13.81 -7.37 -1.37
C ASP A 284 13.30 -6.25 -0.43
N LEU A 285 13.02 -6.58 0.83
CA LEU A 285 12.55 -5.63 1.82
C LEU A 285 13.59 -4.52 2.10
N GLY A 286 13.13 -3.27 2.11
CA GLY A 286 13.92 -2.09 2.44
C GLY A 286 13.22 -1.14 3.42
N LEU A 287 14.02 -0.47 4.26
CA LEU A 287 13.60 0.67 5.08
C LEU A 287 14.53 1.85 4.78
N SER A 288 13.99 2.96 4.29
CA SER A 288 14.80 4.07 3.84
C SER A 288 14.18 5.46 4.07
N VAL A 289 15.05 6.46 4.14
CA VAL A 289 14.67 7.88 4.08
C VAL A 289 14.96 8.39 2.68
N TYR A 290 13.92 8.84 1.98
CA TYR A 290 14.02 9.40 0.63
C TYR A 290 13.64 10.87 0.62
N ASN A 291 14.50 11.70 0.04
CA ASN A 291 14.25 13.12 -0.20
C ASN A 291 13.60 13.27 -1.57
N TYR A 292 12.27 13.38 -1.58
CA TYR A 292 11.52 13.53 -2.83
C TYR A 292 11.57 14.96 -3.39
N SER A 293 12.00 15.95 -2.61
CA SER A 293 12.32 17.27 -3.15
C SER A 293 13.60 17.25 -4.00
N GLY A 294 14.58 16.45 -3.61
CA GLY A 294 15.86 16.28 -4.32
C GLY A 294 15.91 15.07 -5.26
N GLN A 295 14.89 14.21 -5.21
CA GLN A 295 14.83 12.90 -5.87
C GLN A 295 16.01 11.97 -5.50
N THR A 296 16.44 11.99 -4.23
CA THR A 296 17.61 11.24 -3.76
C THR A 296 17.28 10.35 -2.56
N LEU A 297 17.84 9.14 -2.58
CA LEU A 297 17.90 8.29 -1.39
C LEU A 297 18.86 8.91 -0.37
N SER A 298 18.35 9.32 0.79
CA SER A 298 19.13 10.03 1.82
C SER A 298 19.77 9.08 2.82
N ALA A 299 19.07 8.02 3.22
CA ALA A 299 19.61 6.97 4.07
C ALA A 299 18.92 5.62 3.81
N THR A 300 19.69 4.54 3.90
CA THR A 300 19.17 3.16 3.99
C THR A 300 19.33 2.71 5.44
N LEU A 301 18.22 2.49 6.12
CA LEU A 301 18.20 1.99 7.50
C LEU A 301 18.29 0.46 7.51
N TYR A 302 17.60 -0.19 6.59
CA TYR A 302 17.62 -1.63 6.40
C TYR A 302 17.50 -1.97 4.91
N SER A 303 18.20 -3.03 4.49
CA SER A 303 18.07 -3.66 3.18
C SER A 303 18.26 -5.16 3.38
N GLN A 304 17.30 -5.94 2.91
CA GLN A 304 17.45 -7.38 2.80
C GLN A 304 18.43 -7.67 1.65
N ASN A 305 19.33 -8.64 1.87
CA ASN A 305 20.33 -9.10 0.91
C ASN A 305 20.05 -10.56 0.55
#